data_AF-A0A9X9QR99-F1
#
_entry.id   AF-A0A9X9QR99-F1
#
_cell.length_a   1.000
_cell.length_b   1.000
_cell.length_c   1.000
_cell.angle_alpha   90.00
_cell.angle_beta   90.00
_cell.angle_gamma   90.00
#
_symmetry.space_group_name_H-M   'P 1'
#
loop_
_entity.id
_entity.type
_entity.pdbx_description
1 polymer ?
#
loop_
_entity_poly.entity_id
_entity_poly.type
_entity_poly.pdbx_seq_one_letter_code
_entity_poly.pdbx_strand_id
1 'polypeptide(L)'
;MFRIQNQSDGKEQEFQNLAALLYALEGEEKRCLQLNMRATFYLFHLDKNEEVLESMELTIPAQEDKEVQELIGEFGRKGDAKKPFWKRSESKQQPQAINSSNSNDSQSKTGISKLVKGLMWLLPMVLSVVSIYLSLETLQLVKTQPQVTRKVETVVTNQKADVFCRYFISSYFSQSLNLEDYLSEKLPKEDFKTEKVIPVSVLLESQEIKGDTTLVTYVVNVKEAQENVSSKRLTLAVRADKKAQYGYLVIKKPRLTAYP
;
A
#
# COMPACT_ATOMS: atom_id res chain seq x y z
N MET A 1 -21.85 13.61 1.40
CA MET A 1 -21.79 12.16 1.12
C MET A 1 -20.33 11.76 1.02
N PHE A 2 -19.96 10.52 1.32
CA PHE A 2 -18.59 10.05 1.17
C PHE A 2 -18.53 8.96 0.12
N ARG A 3 -17.46 8.94 -0.68
CA ARG A 3 -17.21 7.88 -1.65
C ARG A 3 -15.79 7.37 -1.46
N ILE A 4 -15.60 6.07 -1.54
CA ILE A 4 -14.27 5.46 -1.63
C ILE A 4 -14.11 4.76 -2.97
N GLN A 5 -12.90 4.77 -3.49
CA GLN A 5 -12.51 4.03 -4.68
C GLN A 5 -11.25 3.22 -4.37
N ASN A 6 -11.30 1.92 -4.56
CA ASN A 6 -10.13 1.07 -4.44
C ASN A 6 -9.23 1.25 -5.67
N GLN A 7 -7.94 1.53 -5.46
CA GLN A 7 -6.98 1.75 -6.56
C GLN A 7 -6.74 0.48 -7.39
N SER A 8 -6.87 -0.70 -6.79
CA SER A 8 -6.51 -1.98 -7.43
C SER A 8 -7.56 -2.49 -8.43
N ASP A 9 -8.85 -2.33 -8.12
CA ASP A 9 -9.97 -2.82 -8.94
C ASP A 9 -10.89 -1.70 -9.44
N GLY A 10 -10.66 -0.45 -9.03
CA GLY A 10 -11.46 0.71 -9.40
C GLY A 10 -12.86 0.71 -8.78
N LYS A 11 -13.17 -0.22 -7.86
CA LYS A 11 -14.51 -0.37 -7.30
C LYS A 11 -14.85 0.81 -6.38
N GLU A 12 -16.00 1.42 -6.64
CA GLU A 12 -16.52 2.55 -5.87
C GLU A 12 -17.57 2.08 -4.84
N GLN A 13 -17.56 2.69 -3.66
CA GLN A 13 -18.57 2.51 -2.63
C GLN A 13 -18.93 3.86 -2.01
N GLU A 14 -20.21 4.08 -1.78
CA GLU A 14 -20.75 5.32 -1.25
C GLU A 14 -21.31 5.15 0.16
N PHE A 15 -21.09 6.16 0.99
CA PHE A 15 -21.49 6.19 2.39
C PHE A 15 -22.21 7.50 2.72
N GLN A 16 -23.30 7.38 3.47
CA GLN A 16 -24.14 8.52 3.83
C GLN A 16 -23.47 9.45 4.86
N ASN A 17 -22.63 8.91 5.74
CA ASN A 17 -21.97 9.64 6.82
C ASN A 17 -20.55 9.12 7.09
N LEU A 18 -19.78 9.91 7.84
CA LEU A 18 -18.39 9.59 8.18
C LEU A 18 -18.27 8.32 9.03
N ALA A 19 -19.24 8.03 9.90
CA ALA A 19 -19.24 6.83 10.74
C ALA A 19 -19.35 5.54 9.90
N ALA A 20 -20.22 5.52 8.89
CA ALA A 20 -20.36 4.41 7.97
C ALA A 20 -19.10 4.20 7.13
N LEU A 21 -18.46 5.30 6.71
CA LEU A 21 -17.17 5.26 6.03
C LEU A 21 -16.08 4.63 6.92
N LEU A 22 -15.95 5.10 8.17
CA LEU A 22 -14.98 4.58 9.13
C LEU A 22 -15.16 3.09 9.38
N TYR A 23 -16.41 2.67 9.63
CA TYR A 23 -16.73 1.25 9.85
C TYR A 23 -16.35 0.37 8.65
N ALA A 24 -16.58 0.85 7.42
CA ALA A 24 -16.19 0.12 6.22
C ALA A 24 -14.67 0.02 6.08
N LEU A 25 -13.93 1.09 6.35
CA LEU A 25 -12.47 1.11 6.28
C LEU A 25 -11.82 0.25 7.37
N GLU A 26 -12.38 0.22 8.59
CA GLU A 26 -11.97 -0.73 9.64
C GLU A 26 -12.21 -2.19 9.24
N GLY A 27 -13.33 -2.46 8.56
CA GLY A 27 -13.62 -3.78 8.00
C GLY A 27 -12.59 -4.20 6.94
N GLU A 28 -12.27 -3.29 6.02
CA GLU A 28 -11.24 -3.49 5.01
C GLU A 28 -9.84 -3.64 5.63
N GLU A 29 -9.53 -2.92 6.70
CA GLU A 29 -8.28 -3.08 7.45
C GLU A 29 -8.14 -4.48 8.01
N LYS A 30 -9.17 -4.97 8.71
CA LYS A 30 -9.18 -6.33 9.26
C LYS A 30 -9.01 -7.37 8.16
N ARG A 31 -9.66 -7.17 7.01
CA ARG A 31 -9.51 -8.04 5.84
C ARG A 31 -8.07 -8.01 5.31
N CYS A 32 -7.49 -6.83 5.18
CA CYS A 32 -6.11 -6.66 4.69
C CYS A 32 -5.09 -7.30 5.65
N LEU A 33 -5.26 -7.14 6.96
CA LEU A 33 -4.46 -7.79 7.99
C LEU A 33 -4.55 -9.32 7.92
N GLN A 34 -5.77 -9.88 7.79
CA GLN A 34 -5.99 -11.32 7.66
C GLN A 34 -5.35 -11.92 6.41
N LEU A 35 -5.36 -11.17 5.31
CA LEU A 35 -4.81 -11.59 4.03
C LEU A 35 -3.33 -11.22 3.85
N ASN A 36 -2.70 -10.59 4.84
CA ASN A 36 -1.34 -10.06 4.80
C ASN A 36 -1.08 -9.20 3.55
N MET A 37 -2.04 -8.35 3.21
CA MET A 37 -2.01 -7.48 2.04
C MET A 37 -2.21 -6.02 2.45
N ARG A 38 -1.90 -5.09 1.54
CA ARG A 38 -2.18 -3.67 1.68
C ARG A 38 -3.10 -3.24 0.55
N ALA A 39 -4.04 -2.36 0.84
CA ALA A 39 -4.94 -1.76 -0.13
C ALA A 39 -4.85 -0.23 -0.03
N THR A 40 -4.89 0.41 -1.18
CA THR A 40 -4.88 1.87 -1.30
C THR A 40 -6.23 2.33 -1.81
N PHE A 41 -6.83 3.28 -1.10
CA PHE A 41 -8.15 3.82 -1.38
C PHE A 41 -8.06 5.33 -1.60
N TYR A 42 -8.80 5.82 -2.59
CA TYR A 42 -9.11 7.24 -2.72
C TYR A 42 -10.44 7.51 -2.03
N LEU A 43 -10.41 8.39 -1.02
CA LEU A 43 -11.58 8.85 -0.30
C LEU A 43 -11.99 10.20 -0.87
N PHE A 44 -13.29 10.40 -1.06
CA PHE A 44 -13.90 11.63 -1.52
C PHE A 44 -15.01 12.04 -0.57
N HIS A 45 -15.02 13.30 -0.18
CA HIS A 45 -16.13 13.96 0.51
C HIS A 45 -16.86 14.81 -0.53
N LEU A 46 -18.12 14.51 -0.77
CA LEU A 46 -18.98 15.12 -1.78
C LEU A 46 -20.05 16.00 -1.12
N ASP A 47 -20.31 17.17 -1.69
CA ASP A 47 -21.47 18.01 -1.34
C ASP A 47 -22.77 17.42 -1.93
N LYS A 48 -23.91 18.04 -1.62
CA LYS A 48 -25.24 17.72 -2.13
C LYS A 48 -25.36 17.77 -3.66
N ASN A 49 -24.45 18.50 -4.32
CA ASN A 49 -24.37 18.61 -5.78
C ASN A 49 -23.37 17.63 -6.42
N GLU A 50 -22.88 16.64 -5.66
CA GLU A 50 -21.84 15.68 -6.09
C GLU A 50 -20.48 16.32 -6.44
N GLU A 51 -20.26 17.57 -6.06
CA GLU A 51 -18.95 18.22 -6.17
C GLU A 51 -18.03 17.75 -5.04
N VAL A 52 -16.77 17.46 -5.38
CA VAL A 52 -15.75 17.01 -4.42
C VAL A 52 -15.31 18.18 -3.55
N LEU A 53 -15.67 18.13 -2.27
CA LEU A 53 -15.25 19.06 -1.23
C LEU A 53 -13.83 18.76 -0.73
N GLU A 54 -13.50 17.48 -0.58
CA GLU A 54 -12.23 17.01 -0.02
C GLU A 54 -11.88 15.64 -0.60
N SER A 55 -10.60 15.39 -0.87
CA SER A 55 -10.12 14.08 -1.34
C SER A 55 -8.84 13.68 -0.62
N MET A 56 -8.68 12.40 -0.32
CA MET A 56 -7.51 11.86 0.38
C MET A 56 -7.14 10.48 -0.16
N GLU A 57 -5.85 10.17 -0.21
CA GLU A 57 -5.37 8.81 -0.47
C GLU A 57 -5.00 8.15 0.85
N LEU A 58 -5.49 6.93 1.07
CA LEU A 58 -5.30 6.18 2.29
C LEU A 58 -4.81 4.76 1.97
N THR A 59 -3.70 4.36 2.56
CA THR A 59 -3.17 2.99 2.44
C THR A 59 -3.34 2.25 3.76
N ILE A 60 -4.06 1.13 3.72
CA ILE A 60 -4.42 0.30 4.88
C ILE A 60 -3.86 -1.12 4.69
N PRO A 61 -3.36 -1.79 5.75
CA PRO A 61 -3.07 -1.25 7.09
C PRO A 61 -1.93 -0.23 7.04
N ALA A 62 -1.75 0.62 8.05
CA ALA A 62 -0.60 1.54 8.12
C ALA A 62 0.75 0.78 8.28
N GLN A 63 1.88 1.49 8.13
CA GLN A 63 3.21 0.93 8.41
C GLN A 63 3.55 0.98 9.92
N GLU A 64 2.88 1.87 10.63
CA GLU A 64 2.91 2.02 12.09
C GLU A 64 1.56 1.51 12.61
N ASP A 65 1.45 1.06 13.86
CA ASP A 65 0.21 0.58 14.51
C ASP A 65 -0.82 1.72 14.75
N LYS A 66 -1.02 2.56 13.74
CA LYS A 66 -1.95 3.68 13.71
C LYS A 66 -3.29 3.18 13.23
N GLU A 67 -4.32 3.45 14.02
CA GLU A 67 -5.69 3.12 13.67
C GLU A 67 -6.17 3.92 12.44
N VAL A 68 -7.09 3.35 11.66
CA VAL A 68 -7.71 4.00 10.49
C VAL A 68 -8.22 5.41 10.81
N GLN A 69 -8.76 5.63 12.01
CA GLN A 69 -9.23 6.93 12.45
C GLN A 69 -8.11 7.98 12.55
N GLU A 70 -6.89 7.58 12.95
CA GLU A 70 -5.74 8.47 13.02
C GLU A 70 -5.24 8.82 11.62
N LEU A 71 -5.28 7.86 10.69
CA LEU A 71 -4.88 8.06 9.29
C LEU A 71 -5.84 8.99 8.53
N ILE A 72 -7.12 9.00 8.90
CA ILE A 72 -8.15 9.85 8.30
C ILE A 72 -8.12 11.26 8.90
N GLY A 73 -7.65 11.43 10.13
CA GLY A 73 -7.42 12.73 10.75
C GLY A 73 -8.65 13.65 10.80
N GLU A 74 -8.59 14.78 10.08
CA GLU A 74 -9.66 15.78 9.98
C GLU A 74 -10.63 15.57 8.79
N PHE A 75 -10.39 14.54 7.96
CA PHE A 75 -11.15 14.32 6.73
C PHE A 75 -12.65 14.14 7.02
N GLY A 76 -13.50 14.91 6.34
CA GLY A 76 -14.95 14.88 6.54
C GLY A 76 -15.45 15.46 7.86
N ARG A 77 -14.56 16.05 8.69
CA ARG A 77 -14.91 16.69 9.98
C ARG A 77 -14.97 18.21 9.92
N LYS A 78 -14.56 18.83 8.80
CA LYS A 78 -14.72 20.28 8.58
C LYS A 78 -16.16 20.59 8.18
N GLY A 79 -16.96 21.00 9.18
CA GLY A 79 -18.03 21.94 8.92
C GLY A 79 -17.41 23.28 8.53
N ASP A 80 -17.75 23.80 7.35
CA ASP A 80 -17.54 25.17 6.86
C ASP A 80 -16.39 25.96 7.51
N ALA A 81 -15.16 25.47 7.37
CA ALA A 81 -13.97 26.18 7.81
C ALA A 81 -13.06 26.43 6.61
N LYS A 82 -13.07 27.69 6.18
CA LYS A 82 -12.13 28.33 5.24
C LYS A 82 -10.70 27.77 5.43
N LYS A 83 -10.07 27.42 4.30
CA LYS A 83 -8.64 27.13 4.03
C LYS A 83 -7.67 27.09 5.22
N PRO A 84 -6.80 26.07 5.27
CA PRO A 84 -5.46 26.25 5.83
C PRO A 84 -4.36 25.66 4.93
N PHE A 85 -3.42 26.48 4.45
CA PHE A 85 -2.09 26.71 5.05
C PHE A 85 -0.99 25.78 4.50
N TRP A 86 -0.51 26.08 3.29
CA TRP A 86 0.90 25.82 2.98
C TRP A 86 1.73 26.89 3.68
N LYS A 87 2.34 26.52 4.82
CA LYS A 87 3.44 27.30 5.41
C LYS A 87 4.67 27.13 4.53
N ARG A 88 5.07 28.20 3.83
CA ARG A 88 6.46 28.39 3.37
C ARG A 88 7.10 29.46 4.23
N SER A 89 8.27 29.09 4.75
CA SER A 89 9.11 29.83 5.70
C SER A 89 9.46 31.24 5.25
N GLU A 90 9.29 32.21 6.14
CA GLU A 90 10.09 33.45 6.13
C GLU A 90 10.55 33.80 7.54
N SER A 91 11.83 34.14 7.60
CA SER A 91 12.62 34.49 8.76
C SER A 91 12.42 35.95 9.17
N LYS A 92 12.34 36.17 10.50
CA LYS A 92 12.85 37.33 11.27
C LYS A 92 12.43 38.76 10.86
N GLN A 93 11.58 39.37 11.69
CA GLN A 93 11.89 40.45 12.68
C GLN A 93 10.69 41.39 12.92
N GLN A 94 10.35 41.56 14.21
CA GLN A 94 9.50 42.60 14.82
C GLN A 94 10.31 43.91 15.05
N PRO A 95 9.76 45.02 15.61
CA PRO A 95 8.37 45.53 15.72
C PRO A 95 8.25 47.08 15.49
N GLN A 96 7.06 47.64 15.78
CA GLN A 96 6.69 49.07 16.08
C GLN A 96 5.91 49.80 14.97
N ALA A 97 4.99 50.73 15.21
CA ALA A 97 4.13 51.11 16.35
C ALA A 97 3.11 52.15 15.81
N ILE A 98 1.86 52.06 16.25
CA ILE A 98 1.01 53.17 16.75
C ILE A 98 0.58 54.33 15.80
N ASN A 99 -0.76 54.53 15.77
CA ASN A 99 -1.58 55.75 15.62
C ASN A 99 -2.10 56.25 14.24
N SER A 100 -3.41 56.07 14.08
CA SER A 100 -4.47 57.08 13.87
C SER A 100 -4.12 58.40 13.17
N SER A 101 -4.81 58.70 12.06
CA SER A 101 -5.83 59.79 12.00
C SER A 101 -6.36 60.00 10.57
N ASN A 102 -7.66 60.33 10.50
CA ASN A 102 -8.40 60.77 9.32
C ASN A 102 -7.78 62.01 8.65
N SER A 103 -7.87 62.11 7.32
CA SER A 103 -8.37 63.31 6.65
C SER A 103 -8.67 63.04 5.17
N ASN A 104 -9.62 63.82 4.68
CA ASN A 104 -10.39 63.68 3.46
C ASN A 104 -9.64 64.10 2.18
N ASP A 105 -10.13 63.50 1.10
CA ASP A 105 -10.39 64.09 -0.23
C ASP A 105 -9.21 64.61 -1.07
N SER A 106 -9.01 63.95 -2.20
CA SER A 106 -8.83 64.64 -3.49
C SER A 106 -9.00 63.66 -4.62
N GLN A 107 -10.18 63.74 -5.25
CA GLN A 107 -10.39 63.38 -6.65
C GLN A 107 -9.21 63.82 -7.51
N SER A 108 -8.53 62.87 -8.17
CA SER A 108 -7.81 63.16 -9.41
C SER A 108 -8.26 62.20 -10.49
N LYS A 109 -9.01 62.76 -11.44
CA LYS A 109 -9.30 62.17 -12.73
C LYS A 109 -7.97 62.04 -13.47
N THR A 110 -7.56 60.82 -13.80
CA THR A 110 -6.52 60.60 -14.81
C THR A 110 -7.12 59.75 -15.92
N GLY A 111 -7.33 60.42 -17.06
CA GLY A 111 -7.83 59.82 -18.28
C GLY A 111 -6.85 58.78 -18.78
N ILE A 112 -7.31 57.53 -18.84
CA ILE A 112 -6.60 56.44 -19.49
C ILE A 112 -6.61 56.75 -20.99
N SER A 113 -5.45 57.16 -21.50
CA SER A 113 -5.22 57.42 -22.91
C SER A 113 -5.55 56.17 -23.73
N LYS A 114 -6.13 56.39 -24.92
CA LYS A 114 -6.59 55.36 -25.86
C LYS A 114 -5.46 54.52 -26.49
N LEU A 115 -4.32 54.34 -25.81
CA LEU A 115 -3.14 53.60 -26.28
C LEU A 115 -2.91 52.26 -25.55
N VAL A 116 -3.60 52.00 -24.43
CA VAL A 116 -3.42 50.75 -23.64
C VAL A 116 -4.36 49.61 -24.08
N LYS A 117 -5.39 49.90 -24.89
CA LYS A 117 -6.40 48.91 -25.29
C LYS A 117 -5.95 47.88 -26.33
N GLY A 118 -4.87 48.16 -27.08
CA GLY A 118 -4.32 47.21 -28.08
C GLY A 118 -3.28 46.24 -27.50
N LEU A 119 -2.53 46.66 -26.48
CA LEU A 119 -1.44 45.86 -25.91
C LEU A 119 -1.92 44.85 -24.85
N MET A 120 -3.10 45.08 -24.25
CA MET A 120 -3.67 44.23 -23.20
C MET A 120 -4.28 42.91 -23.71
N TRP A 121 -4.36 42.71 -25.04
CA TRP A 121 -4.88 41.48 -25.65
C TRP A 121 -3.79 40.53 -26.16
N LEU A 122 -2.54 41.02 -26.29
CA LEU A 122 -1.41 40.21 -26.75
C LEU A 122 -0.78 39.39 -25.61
N LEU A 123 -0.83 39.89 -24.38
CA LEU A 123 -0.29 39.20 -23.20
C LEU A 123 -0.94 37.83 -22.93
N PRO A 124 -2.29 37.65 -22.92
CA PRO A 124 -2.90 36.35 -22.72
C PRO A 124 -2.64 35.38 -23.89
N MET A 125 -2.49 35.90 -25.10
CA MET A 125 -2.19 35.09 -26.29
C MET A 125 -0.78 34.48 -26.21
N VAL A 126 0.22 35.25 -25.80
CA VAL A 126 1.59 34.75 -25.62
C VAL A 126 1.67 33.77 -24.44
N LEU A 127 0.99 34.05 -23.32
CA LEU A 127 0.91 33.11 -22.19
C LEU A 127 0.28 31.77 -22.59
N SER A 128 -0.75 31.79 -23.44
CA SER A 128 -1.40 30.57 -23.93
C SER A 128 -0.43 29.69 -24.74
N VAL A 129 0.34 30.28 -25.66
CA VAL A 129 1.31 29.53 -26.47
C VAL A 129 2.43 28.93 -25.59
N VAL A 130 2.92 29.67 -24.60
CA VAL A 130 3.93 29.17 -23.65
C VAL A 130 3.37 28.03 -22.78
N SER A 131 2.12 28.12 -22.34
CA SER A 131 1.46 27.07 -21.54
C SER A 131 1.28 25.76 -22.31
N ILE A 132 0.98 25.85 -23.62
CA ILE A 132 0.85 24.69 -24.51
C ILE A 132 2.23 24.06 -24.74
N TYR A 133 3.27 24.86 -24.94
CA TYR A 133 4.65 24.37 -25.11
C TYR A 133 5.14 23.61 -23.86
N LEU A 134 4.95 24.19 -22.66
CA LEU A 134 5.25 23.53 -21.38
C LEU A 134 4.41 22.25 -21.16
N SER A 135 3.15 22.25 -21.59
CA SER A 135 2.29 21.04 -21.52
C SER A 135 2.77 19.94 -22.45
N LEU A 136 3.33 20.28 -23.62
CA LEU A 136 3.91 19.30 -24.53
C LEU A 136 5.23 18.72 -23.98
N GLU A 137 6.11 19.56 -23.41
CA GLU A 137 7.34 19.07 -22.76
C GLU A 137 7.02 18.18 -21.55
N THR A 138 6.05 18.54 -20.71
CA THR A 138 5.63 17.70 -19.58
C THR A 138 5.01 16.39 -20.03
N LEU A 139 4.22 16.37 -21.11
CA LEU A 139 3.71 15.13 -21.71
C LEU A 139 4.84 14.26 -22.27
N GLN A 140 5.85 14.85 -22.93
CA GLN A 140 7.01 14.09 -23.39
C GLN A 140 7.82 13.55 -22.21
N LEU A 141 8.01 14.32 -21.14
CA LEU A 141 8.70 13.86 -19.94
C LEU A 141 7.94 12.73 -19.23
N VAL A 142 6.61 12.81 -19.15
CA VAL A 142 5.74 11.74 -18.61
C VAL A 142 5.74 10.50 -19.51
N LYS A 143 5.79 10.67 -20.83
CA LYS A 143 5.85 9.54 -21.78
C LYS A 143 7.24 8.88 -21.82
N THR A 144 8.29 9.62 -21.48
CA THR A 144 9.69 9.14 -21.46
C THR A 144 10.14 8.71 -20.07
N GLN A 145 9.37 9.03 -19.03
CA GLN A 145 9.56 8.43 -17.72
C GLN A 145 9.22 6.94 -17.88
N PRO A 146 10.16 6.02 -17.61
CA PRO A 146 9.83 4.61 -17.62
C PRO A 146 8.73 4.45 -16.58
N GLN A 147 7.54 4.08 -17.04
CA GLN A 147 6.55 3.45 -16.19
C GLN A 147 7.31 2.33 -15.49
N VAL A 148 7.70 2.56 -14.24
CA VAL A 148 8.06 1.48 -13.34
C VAL A 148 6.73 0.78 -13.11
N THR A 149 6.33 -0.04 -14.08
CA THR A 149 5.48 -1.19 -13.84
C THR A 149 6.24 -1.98 -12.81
N ARG A 150 6.02 -1.63 -11.53
CA ARG A 150 6.20 -2.55 -10.42
C ARG A 150 5.39 -3.74 -10.88
N LYS A 151 6.08 -4.80 -11.34
CA LYS A 151 5.47 -6.10 -11.51
C LYS A 151 4.93 -6.41 -10.12
N VAL A 152 3.66 -6.11 -9.89
CA VAL A 152 2.91 -6.78 -8.86
C VAL A 152 2.83 -8.19 -9.44
N GLU A 153 3.82 -9.02 -9.10
CA GLU A 153 3.63 -10.46 -9.16
C GLU A 153 2.40 -10.70 -8.29
N THR A 154 1.25 -10.80 -8.93
CA THR A 154 0.07 -11.40 -8.33
C THR A 154 0.49 -12.80 -7.96
N VAL A 155 0.99 -12.95 -6.73
CA VAL A 155 1.25 -14.25 -6.12
C VAL A 155 -0.11 -14.90 -6.07
N VAL A 156 -0.41 -15.75 -7.06
CA VAL A 156 -1.57 -16.63 -7.00
C VAL A 156 -1.23 -17.65 -5.92
N THR A 157 -1.48 -17.26 -4.67
CA THR A 157 -1.21 -18.08 -3.50
C THR A 157 -2.13 -19.28 -3.56
N ASN A 158 -1.54 -20.46 -3.71
CA ASN A 158 -2.28 -21.71 -3.65
C ASN A 158 -2.43 -22.07 -2.17
N GLN A 159 -3.54 -21.65 -1.58
CA GLN A 159 -3.83 -21.86 -0.16
C GLN A 159 -3.69 -23.33 0.26
N LYS A 160 -4.04 -24.28 -0.60
CA LYS A 160 -3.92 -25.72 -0.29
C LYS A 160 -2.47 -26.15 -0.16
N ALA A 161 -1.61 -25.68 -1.07
CA ALA A 161 -0.18 -25.94 -1.01
C ALA A 161 0.46 -25.26 0.22
N ASP A 162 0.04 -24.03 0.55
CA ASP A 162 0.52 -23.33 1.76
C ASP A 162 0.18 -24.10 3.04
N VAL A 163 -1.08 -24.51 3.19
CA VAL A 163 -1.54 -25.28 4.34
C VAL A 163 -0.76 -26.58 4.47
N PHE A 164 -0.64 -27.36 3.38
CA PHE A 164 0.15 -28.59 3.35
C PHE A 164 1.59 -28.35 3.84
N CYS A 165 2.25 -27.34 3.29
CA CYS A 165 3.62 -26.99 3.65
C CYS A 165 3.75 -26.64 5.14
N ARG A 166 2.82 -25.87 5.72
CA ARG A 166 2.86 -25.51 7.15
C ARG A 166 2.79 -26.75 8.06
N TYR A 167 1.97 -27.73 7.72
CA TYR A 167 1.91 -29.00 8.45
C TYR A 167 3.18 -29.83 8.27
N PHE A 168 3.70 -29.91 7.04
CA PHE A 168 5.00 -30.53 6.77
C PHE A 168 6.12 -29.89 7.59
N ILE A 169 6.19 -28.56 7.67
CA ILE A 169 7.22 -27.82 8.40
C ILE A 169 7.20 -28.18 9.88
N SER A 170 6.01 -28.24 10.48
CA SER A 170 5.84 -28.67 11.87
C SER A 170 6.35 -30.10 12.07
N SER A 171 5.97 -31.01 11.18
CA SER A 171 6.39 -32.42 11.20
C SER A 171 7.91 -32.59 10.99
N TYR A 172 8.50 -31.80 10.10
CA TYR A 172 9.91 -31.80 9.74
C TYR A 172 10.80 -31.33 10.88
N PHE A 173 10.52 -30.17 11.49
CA PHE A 173 11.35 -29.67 12.59
C PHE A 173 11.16 -30.46 13.90
N SER A 174 9.96 -30.98 14.14
CA SER A 174 9.69 -31.83 15.32
C SER A 174 10.19 -33.27 15.17
N GLN A 175 10.63 -33.67 13.97
CA GLN A 175 11.05 -35.04 13.63
C GLN A 175 9.97 -36.07 14.01
N SER A 176 8.72 -35.76 13.67
CA SER A 176 7.56 -36.59 14.01
C SER A 176 7.49 -37.89 13.20
N LEU A 177 6.76 -38.88 13.72
CA LEU A 177 6.63 -40.21 13.11
C LEU A 177 5.91 -40.19 11.75
N ASN A 178 5.02 -39.22 11.54
CA ASN A 178 4.23 -39.07 10.31
C ASN A 178 4.92 -38.21 9.24
N LEU A 179 6.21 -37.87 9.40
CA LEU A 179 6.96 -37.11 8.40
C LEU A 179 6.95 -37.79 7.03
N GLU A 180 6.95 -39.12 7.02
CA GLU A 180 6.96 -39.94 5.80
C GLU A 180 5.71 -39.75 4.93
N ASP A 181 4.55 -39.48 5.56
CA ASP A 181 3.27 -39.28 4.86
C ASP A 181 3.28 -38.04 3.94
N TYR A 182 4.24 -37.13 4.14
CA TYR A 182 4.43 -35.93 3.33
C TYR A 182 5.43 -36.12 2.19
N LEU A 183 6.22 -37.20 2.19
CA LEU A 183 7.35 -37.37 1.28
C LEU A 183 6.96 -38.19 0.06
N SER A 184 7.49 -37.81 -1.09
CA SER A 184 7.46 -38.67 -2.27
C SER A 184 8.25 -39.96 -2.01
N GLU A 185 7.72 -41.10 -2.46
CA GLU A 185 8.34 -42.43 -2.33
C GLU A 185 9.78 -42.51 -2.89
N LYS A 186 10.14 -41.56 -3.76
CA LYS A 186 11.46 -41.49 -4.41
C LYS A 186 12.55 -40.85 -3.54
N LEU A 187 12.21 -40.36 -2.35
CA LEU A 187 13.14 -39.64 -1.48
C LEU A 187 13.67 -40.53 -0.36
N PRO A 188 15.00 -40.56 -0.12
CA PRO A 188 15.57 -41.26 1.01
C PRO A 188 15.23 -40.52 2.31
N LYS A 189 14.85 -41.28 3.35
CA LYS A 189 14.40 -40.74 4.65
C LYS A 189 15.53 -40.05 5.40
N GLU A 190 16.75 -40.50 5.19
CA GLU A 190 17.97 -40.01 5.81
C GLU A 190 18.22 -38.53 5.47
N ASP A 191 17.78 -38.08 4.29
CA ASP A 191 17.95 -36.70 3.84
C ASP A 191 17.16 -35.68 4.66
N PHE A 192 16.16 -36.14 5.41
CA PHE A 192 15.23 -35.31 6.18
C PHE A 192 15.49 -35.34 7.70
N LYS A 193 16.51 -36.08 8.13
CA LYS A 193 16.96 -36.04 9.52
C LYS A 193 17.62 -34.70 9.80
N THR A 194 17.09 -33.97 10.78
CA THR A 194 17.66 -32.71 11.26
C THR A 194 17.58 -32.64 12.78
N GLU A 195 18.21 -31.63 13.36
CA GLU A 195 18.09 -31.36 14.79
C GLU A 195 16.64 -31.04 15.13
N LYS A 196 16.13 -31.64 16.22
CA LYS A 196 14.78 -31.42 16.68
C LYS A 196 14.67 -30.02 17.29
N VAL A 197 13.96 -29.14 16.62
CA VAL A 197 13.70 -27.76 17.09
C VAL A 197 12.20 -27.46 17.02
N ILE A 198 11.77 -26.42 17.72
CA ILE A 198 10.35 -26.04 17.77
C ILE A 198 10.14 -24.81 16.88
N PRO A 199 9.35 -24.91 15.79
CA PRO A 199 8.92 -23.73 15.04
C PRO A 199 8.04 -22.85 15.92
N VAL A 200 8.40 -21.57 16.05
CA VAL A 200 7.65 -20.53 16.76
C VAL A 200 6.73 -19.78 15.81
N SER A 201 7.20 -19.51 14.59
CA SER A 201 6.40 -18.88 13.54
C SER A 201 6.79 -19.41 12.16
N VAL A 202 5.82 -19.39 11.25
CA VAL A 202 5.98 -19.80 9.84
C VAL A 202 5.27 -18.76 8.99
N LEU A 203 6.03 -17.95 8.27
CA LEU A 203 5.52 -16.85 7.44
C LEU A 203 5.79 -17.17 5.98
N LEU A 204 4.74 -17.17 5.16
CA LEU A 204 4.88 -17.37 3.72
C LEU A 204 5.62 -16.17 3.13
N GLU A 205 6.78 -16.41 2.51
CA GLU A 205 7.59 -15.38 1.84
C GLU A 205 7.22 -15.29 0.36
N SER A 206 7.15 -16.43 -0.33
CA SER A 206 6.83 -16.47 -1.75
C SER A 206 6.29 -17.83 -2.21
N GLN A 207 5.60 -17.83 -3.34
CA GLN A 207 5.15 -19.04 -4.00
C GLN A 207 5.32 -18.92 -5.52
N GLU A 208 6.00 -19.88 -6.14
CA GLU A 208 6.23 -19.93 -7.58
C GLU A 208 5.74 -21.27 -8.15
N ILE A 209 4.89 -21.23 -9.18
CA ILE A 209 4.45 -22.43 -9.89
C ILE A 209 5.38 -22.67 -11.08
N LYS A 210 6.08 -23.81 -11.10
CA LYS A 210 6.98 -24.25 -12.17
C LYS A 210 6.48 -25.57 -12.74
N GLY A 211 5.62 -25.49 -13.76
CA GLY A 211 4.97 -26.65 -14.35
C GLY A 211 4.06 -27.35 -13.35
N ASP A 212 4.36 -28.61 -13.03
CA ASP A 212 3.62 -29.42 -12.05
C ASP A 212 4.08 -29.22 -10.60
N THR A 213 5.14 -28.44 -10.40
CA THR A 213 5.80 -28.26 -9.10
C THR A 213 5.54 -26.86 -8.60
N THR A 214 5.13 -26.75 -7.34
CA THR A 214 5.03 -25.48 -6.63
C THR A 214 6.23 -25.34 -5.71
N LEU A 215 7.01 -24.28 -5.89
CA LEU A 215 8.03 -23.86 -4.94
C LEU A 215 7.39 -22.92 -3.93
N VAL A 216 7.51 -23.24 -2.65
CA VAL A 216 6.95 -22.44 -1.55
C VAL A 216 8.09 -22.07 -0.61
N THR A 217 8.28 -20.78 -0.38
CA THR A 217 9.35 -20.27 0.49
C THR A 217 8.75 -19.64 1.74
N TYR A 218 9.34 -19.95 2.89
CA TYR A 218 8.93 -19.48 4.19
C TYR A 218 10.08 -18.83 4.94
N VAL A 219 9.74 -17.85 5.77
CA VAL A 219 10.56 -17.44 6.91
C VAL A 219 10.05 -18.21 8.14
N VAL A 220 10.92 -19.02 8.73
CA VAL A 220 10.61 -19.84 9.90
C VAL A 220 11.46 -19.39 11.06
N ASN A 221 10.83 -18.96 12.15
CA ASN A 221 11.52 -18.72 13.40
C ASN A 221 11.49 -20.02 14.21
N VAL A 222 12.65 -20.50 14.63
CA VAL A 222 12.80 -21.72 15.42
C VAL A 222 13.39 -21.41 16.78
N LYS A 223 12.84 -22.03 17.83
CA LYS A 223 13.41 -21.99 19.17
C LYS A 223 14.40 -23.15 19.31
N GLU A 224 15.65 -22.81 19.54
CA GLU A 224 16.73 -23.76 19.82
C GLU A 224 16.76 -24.08 21.34
N ALA A 225 17.50 -25.12 21.73
CA ALA A 225 17.49 -25.67 23.09
C ALA A 225 17.88 -24.65 24.20
N GLN A 226 18.52 -23.54 23.84
CA GLN A 226 19.01 -22.50 24.75
C GLN A 226 18.09 -21.26 24.81
N GLU A 227 16.78 -21.41 24.55
CA GLU A 227 15.79 -20.31 24.51
C GLU A 227 16.01 -19.26 23.40
N ASN A 228 17.11 -19.33 22.64
CA ASN A 228 17.38 -18.46 21.52
C ASN A 228 16.46 -18.77 20.34
N VAL A 229 15.88 -17.72 19.76
CA VAL A 229 15.06 -17.80 18.55
C VAL A 229 15.92 -17.41 17.35
N SER A 230 16.02 -18.30 16.36
CA SER A 230 16.74 -18.05 15.11
C SER A 230 15.79 -18.06 13.92
N SER A 231 16.01 -17.15 12.97
CA SER A 231 15.22 -17.03 11.74
C SER A 231 15.90 -17.78 10.60
N LYS A 232 15.18 -18.68 9.94
CA LYS A 232 15.68 -19.46 8.81
C LYS A 232 14.76 -19.28 7.61
N ARG A 233 15.32 -19.12 6.42
CA ARG A 233 14.56 -19.19 5.17
C ARG A 233 14.49 -20.65 4.73
N LEU A 234 13.28 -21.13 4.48
CA LEU A 234 13.00 -22.52 4.10
C LEU A 234 12.28 -22.55 2.76
N THR A 235 12.87 -23.19 1.76
CA THR A 235 12.23 -23.42 0.45
C THR A 235 11.85 -24.89 0.30
N LEU A 236 10.60 -25.12 -0.07
CA LEU A 236 9.99 -26.42 -0.30
C LEU A 236 9.60 -26.58 -1.76
N ALA A 237 9.80 -27.77 -2.32
CA ALA A 237 9.27 -28.14 -3.62
C ALA A 237 8.18 -29.19 -3.43
N VAL A 238 6.94 -28.83 -3.78
CA VAL A 238 5.77 -29.67 -3.59
C VAL A 238 5.03 -29.91 -4.90
N ARG A 239 4.36 -31.05 -4.99
CA ARG A 239 3.54 -31.44 -6.15
C ARG A 239 2.21 -32.00 -5.67
N ALA A 240 1.13 -31.67 -6.36
CA ALA A 240 -0.18 -32.24 -6.09
C ALA A 240 -0.21 -33.72 -6.52
N ASP A 241 -0.73 -34.60 -5.66
CA ASP A 241 -0.89 -36.02 -5.95
C ASP A 241 -2.20 -36.52 -5.35
N LYS A 242 -3.07 -37.11 -6.18
CA LYS A 242 -4.38 -37.63 -5.75
C LYS A 242 -4.29 -38.84 -4.82
N LYS A 243 -3.16 -39.55 -4.83
CA LYS A 243 -2.90 -40.71 -3.97
C LYS A 243 -2.27 -40.32 -2.64
N ALA A 244 -1.74 -39.10 -2.53
CA ALA A 244 -1.13 -38.62 -1.30
C ALA A 244 -2.20 -38.36 -0.23
N GLN A 245 -1.88 -38.73 1.01
CA GLN A 245 -2.79 -38.57 2.16
C GLN A 245 -3.29 -37.14 2.33
N TYR A 246 -2.43 -36.15 2.09
CA TYR A 246 -2.76 -34.73 2.22
C TYR A 246 -2.92 -34.01 0.86
N GLY A 247 -3.04 -34.78 -0.23
CA GLY A 247 -3.22 -34.25 -1.60
C GLY A 247 -1.98 -33.64 -2.25
N TYR A 248 -0.86 -33.55 -1.51
CA TYR A 248 0.43 -33.06 -1.96
C TYR A 248 1.56 -33.92 -1.40
N LEU A 249 2.71 -33.90 -2.08
CA LEU A 249 3.96 -34.51 -1.63
C LEU A 249 5.10 -33.52 -1.78
N VAL A 250 6.04 -33.57 -0.83
CA VAL A 250 7.36 -32.96 -0.94
C VAL A 250 8.19 -33.83 -1.88
N ILE A 251 8.73 -33.23 -2.93
CA ILE A 251 9.42 -33.96 -4.01
C ILE A 251 10.94 -33.75 -4.03
N LYS A 252 11.46 -32.88 -3.16
CA LYS A 252 12.90 -32.62 -2.99
C LYS A 252 13.23 -32.31 -1.54
N LYS A 253 14.49 -32.54 -1.15
CA LYS A 253 15.03 -32.12 0.14
C LYS A 253 14.80 -30.60 0.35
N PRO A 254 14.29 -30.19 1.53
CA PRO A 254 14.10 -28.79 1.86
C PRO A 254 15.42 -28.03 1.85
N ARG A 255 15.41 -26.81 1.31
CA ARG A 255 16.57 -25.93 1.35
C ARG A 255 16.42 -24.95 2.51
N LEU A 256 17.31 -25.04 3.50
CA LEU A 256 17.41 -24.07 4.59
C LEU A 256 18.58 -23.11 4.31
N THR A 257 18.34 -21.82 4.46
CA THR A 257 19.39 -20.79 4.43
C THR A 257 19.18 -19.80 5.58
N ALA A 258 20.22 -19.05 5.93
CA ALA A 258 20.06 -17.93 6.87
C ALA A 258 19.04 -16.91 6.30
N TYR A 259 18.23 -16.33 7.20
CA TYR A 259 17.38 -15.19 6.88
C TYR A 259 18.04 -13.92 7.46
N PRO A 260 18.21 -12.85 6.65
CA PRO A 260 18.92 -11.63 7.06
C PRO A 260 18.17 -10.80 8.10
#